data_AF-A0A7V3H3M0-F1
#
_entry.id   AF-A0A7V3H3M0-F1
#
_cell.length_a   1.000
_cell.length_b   1.000
_cell.length_c   1.000
_cell.angle_alpha   90.00
_cell.angle_beta   90.00
_cell.angle_gamma   90.00
#
_symmetry.space_group_name_H-M   'P 1'
#
loop_
_entity.id
_entity.type
_entity.pdbx_description
1 polymer ?
#
loop_
_entity_poly.entity_id
_entity_poly.type
_entity_poly.pdbx_seq_one_letter_code
_entity_poly.pdbx_strand_id
1 'polypeptide(L)'
;MGDEGYRIIDSEAIGKDLKYEPPLIIAFGVDEKSVGSKTITMGRTIIPPKGRNQRHYHVCDATFFIIKGRLRLFMGKDKKEHEARAGQFVYIPAGVIHGLENMSDTDNAELVFTYGNCPSKEAAKTIFVEKAWV
;
A
#
# COMPACT_ATOMS: atom_id res chain seq x y z
N MET A 1 27.25 1.37 -19.54
CA MET A 1 26.96 0.78 -18.22
C MET A 1 25.48 0.43 -18.26
N GLY A 2 24.99 -0.79 -18.45
CA GLY A 2 25.48 -2.16 -18.33
C GLY A 2 24.17 -2.95 -18.15
N ASP A 3 23.76 -3.69 -19.19
CA ASP A 3 22.42 -4.27 -19.36
C ASP A 3 22.27 -5.57 -18.55
N GLU A 4 22.38 -5.48 -17.22
CA GLU A 4 22.29 -6.63 -16.31
C GLU A 4 20.85 -6.86 -15.79
N GLY A 5 19.84 -6.26 -16.43
CA GLY A 5 18.43 -6.45 -16.10
C GLY A 5 17.96 -5.87 -14.75
N TYR A 6 18.86 -5.39 -13.89
CA TYR A 6 18.50 -4.70 -12.65
C TYR A 6 18.11 -3.23 -12.88
N ARG A 7 17.37 -2.67 -11.93
CA ARG A 7 16.87 -1.29 -11.95
C ARG A 7 16.93 -0.67 -10.55
N ILE A 8 17.31 0.59 -10.46
CA ILE A 8 17.17 1.42 -9.26
C ILE A 8 16.06 2.42 -9.56
N ILE A 9 15.00 2.41 -8.76
CA ILE A 9 13.83 3.26 -8.96
C ILE A 9 13.71 4.22 -7.78
N ASP A 10 13.77 5.52 -8.08
CA ASP A 10 13.53 6.56 -7.10
C ASP A 10 12.02 6.77 -6.90
N SER A 11 11.50 6.32 -5.76
CA SER A 11 10.08 6.44 -5.41
C SER A 11 9.58 7.88 -5.33
N GLU A 12 10.47 8.86 -5.14
CA GLU A 12 10.11 10.27 -5.03
C GLU A 12 9.89 10.91 -6.41
N ALA A 13 10.69 10.48 -7.39
CA ALA A 13 10.71 11.00 -8.75
C ALA A 13 9.68 10.36 -9.71
N ILE A 14 9.15 9.18 -9.38
CA ILE A 14 8.14 8.51 -10.22
C ILE A 14 6.72 9.07 -10.02
N GLY A 15 5.86 8.76 -10.99
CA GLY A 15 4.45 9.10 -10.98
C GLY A 15 3.72 8.50 -9.77
N LYS A 16 2.77 9.28 -9.24
CA LYS A 16 1.98 8.92 -8.05
C LYS A 16 0.54 8.67 -8.48
N ASP A 17 -0.04 7.57 -7.99
CA ASP A 17 -1.45 7.25 -8.13
C ASP A 17 -2.22 7.83 -6.94
N LEU A 18 -3.07 8.82 -7.24
CA LEU A 18 -3.94 9.50 -6.28
C LEU A 18 -5.37 8.94 -6.28
N LYS A 19 -5.66 7.96 -7.15
CA LYS A 19 -7.00 7.45 -7.41
C LYS A 19 -7.18 6.00 -7.00
N TYR A 20 -6.09 5.25 -6.82
CA TYR A 20 -6.15 3.84 -6.44
C TYR A 20 -6.82 3.65 -5.07
N GLU A 21 -6.36 4.38 -4.04
CA GLU A 21 -6.90 4.29 -2.68
C GLU A 21 -7.00 5.69 -2.04
N PRO A 22 -7.85 6.59 -2.54
CA PRO A 22 -7.91 7.96 -2.02
C PRO A 22 -8.22 7.98 -0.52
N PRO A 23 -7.60 8.89 0.27
CA PRO A 23 -6.73 9.99 -0.15
C PRO A 23 -5.22 9.63 -0.17
N LEU A 24 -4.87 8.35 -0.20
CA LEU A 24 -3.48 7.90 -0.17
C LEU A 24 -2.78 8.27 -1.49
N ILE A 25 -1.48 8.51 -1.37
CA ILE A 25 -0.60 8.89 -2.48
C ILE A 25 0.37 7.75 -2.70
N ILE A 26 0.20 6.99 -3.77
CA ILE A 26 0.89 5.71 -3.96
C ILE A 26 1.86 5.78 -5.14
N ALA A 27 3.12 5.42 -4.90
CA ALA A 27 4.14 5.27 -5.93
C ALA A 27 4.48 3.79 -6.11
N PHE A 28 4.12 3.20 -7.26
CA PHE A 28 4.46 1.81 -7.61
C PHE A 28 5.87 1.76 -8.21
N GLY A 29 6.86 1.40 -7.39
CA GLY A 29 8.28 1.49 -7.76
C GLY A 29 8.84 0.21 -8.38
N VAL A 30 8.40 -0.96 -7.90
CA VAL A 30 8.80 -2.27 -8.44
C VAL A 30 7.53 -3.01 -8.81
N ASP A 31 7.26 -3.17 -10.10
CA ASP A 31 6.12 -3.91 -10.64
C ASP A 31 6.42 -4.30 -12.10
N GLU A 32 5.44 -4.89 -12.78
CA GLU A 32 5.55 -5.30 -14.19
C GLU A 32 5.87 -4.12 -15.10
N LYS A 33 5.28 -2.95 -14.84
CA LYS A 33 5.38 -1.78 -15.72
C LYS A 33 6.71 -1.05 -15.55
N SER A 34 7.18 -0.94 -14.31
CA SER A 34 8.39 -0.21 -13.95
C SER A 34 9.66 -1.00 -14.24
N VAL A 35 9.68 -2.31 -13.94
CA VAL A 35 10.90 -3.12 -14.01
C VAL A 35 10.69 -4.49 -14.65
N GLY A 36 9.49 -4.81 -15.15
CA GLY A 36 9.20 -6.12 -15.75
C GLY A 36 9.03 -7.26 -14.75
N SER A 37 8.81 -6.96 -13.46
CA SER A 37 8.60 -7.95 -12.42
C SER A 37 7.45 -8.91 -12.76
N LYS A 38 7.60 -10.19 -12.39
CA LYS A 38 6.57 -11.23 -12.60
C LYS A 38 5.98 -11.78 -11.30
N THR A 39 6.59 -11.46 -10.17
CA THR A 39 6.29 -12.11 -8.89
C THR A 39 6.08 -11.15 -7.74
N ILE A 40 6.51 -9.90 -7.85
CA ILE A 40 6.41 -8.92 -6.76
C ILE A 40 5.96 -7.57 -7.27
N THR A 41 5.06 -6.95 -6.50
CA THR A 41 4.84 -5.50 -6.52
C THR A 41 5.43 -4.92 -5.24
N MET A 42 6.14 -3.80 -5.30
CA MET A 42 6.53 -2.99 -4.15
C MET A 42 6.23 -1.53 -4.45
N GLY A 43 5.68 -0.83 -3.47
CA GLY A 43 5.41 0.60 -3.60
C GLY A 43 5.57 1.34 -2.29
N ARG A 44 5.63 2.66 -2.41
CA ARG A 44 5.66 3.60 -1.29
C ARG A 44 4.32 4.31 -1.21
N THR A 45 3.77 4.41 -0.01
CA THR A 45 2.49 5.07 0.25
C THR A 45 2.71 6.21 1.23
N ILE A 46 2.29 7.42 0.85
CA ILE A 46 2.14 8.55 1.76
C ILE A 46 0.67 8.67 2.13
N ILE A 47 0.41 8.75 3.44
CA ILE A 47 -0.94 8.87 4.00
C ILE A 47 -1.06 10.27 4.64
N PRO A 48 -1.85 11.18 4.05
CA PRO A 48 -2.07 12.52 4.60
C PRO A 48 -2.59 12.50 6.04
N PRO A 49 -2.53 13.60 6.80
CA PRO A 49 -3.11 13.68 8.14
C PRO A 49 -4.59 13.31 8.07
N LYS A 50 -5.04 12.44 8.98
CA LYS A 50 -6.39 11.86 9.01
C LYS A 50 -6.82 11.14 7.73
N GLY A 51 -5.89 10.91 6.80
CA GLY A 51 -6.16 10.20 5.56
C GLY A 51 -6.56 8.76 5.84
N ARG A 52 -7.71 8.35 5.29
CA ARG A 52 -8.29 7.01 5.46
C ARG A 52 -8.72 6.44 4.12
N ASN A 53 -8.17 5.30 3.73
CA ASN A 53 -8.65 4.59 2.55
C ASN A 53 -9.92 3.78 2.84
N GLN A 54 -10.59 3.40 1.76
CA GLN A 54 -11.67 2.42 1.79
C GLN A 54 -11.11 1.05 2.15
N ARG A 55 -11.82 0.32 3.00
CA ARG A 55 -11.52 -1.10 3.18
C ARG A 55 -11.70 -1.87 1.86
N HIS A 56 -10.77 -2.78 1.62
CA HIS A 56 -10.70 -3.60 0.43
C HIS A 56 -9.97 -4.91 0.72
N TYR A 57 -9.87 -5.78 -0.28
CA TYR A 57 -8.98 -6.93 -0.26
C TYR A 57 -8.38 -7.16 -1.66
N HIS A 58 -7.32 -7.97 -1.70
CA HIS A 58 -6.65 -8.40 -2.93
C HIS A 58 -6.70 -9.93 -3.04
N VAL A 59 -6.41 -10.46 -4.24
CA VAL A 59 -6.28 -11.91 -4.46
C VAL A 59 -4.91 -12.48 -4.07
N CYS A 60 -4.03 -11.64 -3.51
CA CYS A 60 -2.70 -11.98 -3.06
C CYS A 60 -2.43 -11.38 -1.68
N ASP A 61 -1.37 -11.89 -1.06
CA ASP A 61 -0.87 -11.36 0.21
C ASP A 61 -0.38 -9.93 0.04
N ALA A 62 -0.74 -9.08 0.99
CA ALA A 62 -0.22 -7.74 1.15
C ALA A 62 0.62 -7.65 2.43
N THR A 63 1.76 -6.97 2.34
CA THR A 63 2.61 -6.70 3.51
C THR A 63 2.89 -5.22 3.59
N PHE A 64 2.98 -4.65 4.79
CA PHE A 64 3.46 -3.28 5.00
C PHE A 64 4.68 -3.27 5.92
N PHE A 65 5.59 -2.34 5.66
CA PHE A 65 6.58 -1.88 6.64
C PHE A 65 6.32 -0.39 6.90
N ILE A 66 6.03 -0.04 8.15
CA ILE A 66 5.70 1.34 8.52
C ILE A 66 7.01 2.13 8.67
N ILE A 67 7.20 3.14 7.85
CA ILE A 67 8.38 4.01 7.86
C ILE A 67 8.17 5.13 8.88
N LYS A 68 7.02 5.79 8.84
CA LYS A 68 6.73 6.98 9.64
C LYS A 68 5.28 6.98 10.14
N GLY A 69 5.10 7.48 11.36
CA GLY A 69 3.78 7.75 11.94
C GLY A 69 3.15 6.56 12.67
N ARG A 70 1.86 6.72 12.97
CA ARG A 70 0.99 5.70 13.58
C ARG A 70 -0.27 5.54 12.74
N LEU A 71 -0.59 4.31 12.42
CA LEU A 71 -1.73 3.93 11.61
C LEU A 71 -2.72 3.13 12.45
N ARG A 72 -3.99 3.48 12.33
CA ARG A 72 -5.09 2.62 12.76
C ARG A 72 -5.46 1.73 11.58
N LEU A 73 -5.38 0.42 11.76
CA LEU A 73 -5.73 -0.59 10.77
C LEU A 73 -7.12 -1.15 11.07
N PHE A 74 -7.92 -1.39 10.04
CA PHE A 74 -9.27 -1.93 10.14
C PHE A 74 -9.34 -3.31 9.47
N MET A 75 -9.25 -4.38 10.26
CA MET A 75 -9.06 -5.74 9.76
C MET A 75 -10.33 -6.58 9.78
N GLY A 76 -10.49 -7.40 8.74
CA GLY A 76 -11.55 -8.39 8.62
C GLY A 76 -12.95 -7.80 8.40
N LYS A 77 -13.92 -8.71 8.31
CA LYS A 77 -15.34 -8.36 8.10
C LYS A 77 -15.87 -7.45 9.21
N ASP A 78 -15.52 -7.79 10.45
CA ASP A 78 -15.98 -7.11 11.67
C ASP A 78 -15.28 -5.77 11.92
N LYS A 79 -14.37 -5.34 11.03
CA LYS A 79 -13.65 -4.06 11.14
C LYS A 79 -12.89 -3.95 12.47
N LYS A 80 -12.20 -5.01 12.87
CA LYS A 80 -11.42 -5.02 14.11
C LYS A 80 -10.26 -4.02 14.00
N GLU A 81 -10.14 -3.16 15.00
CA GLU A 81 -9.10 -2.14 15.02
C GLU A 81 -7.78 -2.68 15.58
N HIS A 82 -6.68 -2.30 14.94
CA HIS A 82 -5.32 -2.54 15.38
C HIS A 82 -4.48 -1.29 15.17
N GLU A 83 -3.41 -1.13 15.93
CA GLU A 83 -2.45 -0.07 15.70
C GLU A 83 -1.13 -0.63 15.15
N ALA A 84 -0.56 0.07 14.18
CA ALA A 84 0.80 -0.14 13.72
C ALA A 84 1.57 1.18 13.75
N ARG A 85 2.84 1.12 14.14
CA ARG A 85 3.74 2.28 14.25
C ARG A 85 5.04 2.03 13.49
N ALA A 86 5.79 3.11 13.25
CA ALA A 86 7.10 3.05 12.60
C ALA A 86 7.99 1.91 13.13
N GLY A 87 8.62 1.19 12.21
CA GLY A 87 9.48 0.03 12.46
C GLY A 87 8.75 -1.32 12.55
N GLN A 88 7.42 -1.35 12.39
CA GLN A 88 6.64 -2.60 12.46
C GLN A 88 6.26 -3.11 11.07
N PHE A 89 6.15 -4.44 10.98
CA PHE A 89 5.59 -5.13 9.83
C PHE A 89 4.10 -5.43 10.05
N VAL A 90 3.33 -5.38 8.96
CA VAL A 90 1.94 -5.84 8.91
C VAL A 90 1.85 -6.89 7.82
N TYR A 91 1.26 -8.05 8.13
CA TYR A 91 0.96 -9.09 7.15
C TYR A 91 -0.54 -9.24 7.01
N ILE A 92 -1.01 -9.29 5.77
CA ILE A 92 -2.42 -9.38 5.41
C ILE A 92 -2.56 -10.49 4.36
N PRO A 93 -3.13 -11.65 4.74
CA PRO A 93 -3.35 -12.74 3.81
C PRO A 93 -4.29 -12.35 2.66
N ALA A 94 -4.13 -13.01 1.52
CA ALA A 94 -5.05 -12.91 0.39
C ALA A 94 -6.51 -13.06 0.83
N GLY A 95 -7.40 -12.21 0.29
CA GLY A 95 -8.83 -12.22 0.60
C GLY A 95 -9.22 -11.60 1.96
N VAL A 96 -8.27 -11.22 2.81
CA VAL A 96 -8.57 -10.56 4.08
C VAL A 96 -8.85 -9.07 3.85
N ILE A 97 -10.04 -8.64 4.25
CA ILE A 97 -10.46 -7.24 4.20
C ILE A 97 -9.56 -6.41 5.12
N HIS A 98 -9.03 -5.31 4.62
CA HIS A 98 -8.19 -4.38 5.36
C HIS A 98 -8.36 -2.94 4.87
N GLY A 99 -7.98 -1.99 5.71
CA GLY A 99 -7.88 -0.57 5.41
C GLY A 99 -7.10 0.11 6.53
N LEU A 100 -6.74 1.36 6.34
CA LEU A 100 -5.93 2.13 7.29
C LEU A 100 -6.36 3.60 7.37
N GLU A 101 -6.08 4.21 8.52
CA GLU A 101 -6.19 5.63 8.79
C GLU A 101 -4.87 6.12 9.39
N ASN A 102 -4.37 7.27 8.91
CA ASN A 102 -3.34 8.01 9.61
C ASN A 102 -3.92 8.68 10.85
N MET A 103 -3.38 8.34 12.03
CA MET A 103 -3.88 8.85 13.30
C MET A 103 -3.43 10.28 13.60
N SER A 104 -2.48 10.84 12.86
CA SER A 104 -2.00 12.21 13.06
C SER A 104 -2.95 13.24 12.46
N ASP A 105 -3.15 14.34 13.17
CA ASP A 105 -3.89 15.52 12.69
C ASP A 105 -3.00 16.47 11.87
N THR A 106 -1.68 16.36 11.97
CA THR A 106 -0.73 17.33 11.41
C THR A 106 0.28 16.74 10.43
N ASP A 107 0.69 15.49 10.66
CA ASP A 107 1.83 14.89 9.97
C ASP A 107 1.41 13.76 9.05
N ASN A 108 2.08 13.66 7.90
CA ASN A 108 1.97 12.50 7.04
C ASN A 108 2.55 11.25 7.74
N ALA A 109 1.86 10.13 7.57
CA ALA A 109 2.39 8.79 7.80
C ALA A 109 2.91 8.20 6.48
N GLU A 110 3.77 7.19 6.59
CA GLU A 110 4.42 6.58 5.44
C GLU A 110 4.65 5.09 5.66
N LEU A 111 4.45 4.30 4.60
CA LEU A 111 4.78 2.88 4.57
C LEU A 111 5.34 2.47 3.20
N VAL A 112 6.05 1.35 3.19
CA VAL A 112 6.31 0.55 1.99
C VAL A 112 5.41 -0.67 2.03
N PHE A 113 4.76 -0.98 0.91
CA PHE A 113 3.96 -2.18 0.77
C PHE A 113 4.56 -3.14 -0.26
N THR A 114 4.22 -4.42 -0.13
CA THR A 114 4.42 -5.40 -1.19
C THR A 114 3.14 -6.18 -1.47
N TYR A 115 2.98 -6.64 -2.71
CA TYR A 115 2.06 -7.72 -3.06
C TYR A 115 2.85 -8.96 -3.47
N GLY A 116 2.59 -10.08 -2.79
CA GLY A 116 3.22 -11.36 -3.09
C GLY A 116 2.55 -12.05 -4.29
N ASN A 117 3.33 -12.48 -5.27
CA ASN A 117 2.86 -13.17 -6.48
C ASN A 117 1.82 -12.39 -7.31
N CYS A 118 1.79 -11.07 -7.15
CA CYS A 118 1.01 -10.14 -7.95
C CYS A 118 1.98 -9.12 -8.55
N PRO A 119 2.24 -9.16 -9.86
CA PRO A 119 3.24 -8.29 -10.48
C PRO A 119 2.75 -6.87 -10.74
N SER A 120 1.50 -6.53 -10.45
CA SER A 120 0.98 -5.18 -10.63
C SER A 120 -0.24 -4.92 -9.74
N LYS A 121 -0.65 -3.65 -9.65
CA LYS A 121 -1.91 -3.27 -9.00
C LYS A 121 -3.14 -3.87 -9.69
N GLU A 122 -3.07 -4.07 -11.01
CA GLU A 122 -4.14 -4.74 -11.76
C GLU A 122 -4.20 -6.23 -11.43
N ALA A 123 -3.05 -6.89 -11.33
CA ALA A 123 -2.97 -8.30 -10.95
C ALA A 123 -3.44 -8.57 -9.51
N ALA A 124 -3.31 -7.58 -8.62
CA ALA A 124 -3.82 -7.65 -7.25
C ALA A 124 -5.35 -7.74 -7.18
N LYS A 125 -6.07 -7.35 -8.24
CA LYS A 125 -7.55 -7.41 -8.33
C LYS A 125 -8.23 -6.85 -7.08
N THR A 126 -7.90 -5.61 -6.74
CA THR A 126 -8.43 -4.93 -5.57
C THR A 126 -9.95 -4.79 -5.64
N ILE A 127 -10.63 -5.24 -4.60
CA ILE A 127 -12.09 -5.16 -4.46
C ILE A 127 -12.43 -4.34 -3.23
N PHE A 128 -13.01 -3.16 -3.45
CA PHE A 128 -13.49 -2.28 -2.37
C PHE A 128 -14.81 -2.77 -1.81
N VAL A 129 -14.93 -2.78 -0.48
CA VAL A 129 -16.13 -3.26 0.25
C VAL A 129 -16.93 -2.13 0.90
N GLU A 130 -16.48 -0.89 0.76
CA GLU A 130 -17.14 0.30 1.26
C GLU A 130 -16.87 1.48 0.32
N LYS A 131 -17.68 2.54 0.43
CA LYS A 131 -17.48 3.80 -0.33
C LYS A 131 -16.34 4.62 0.27
N ALA A 132 -15.75 5.49 -0.55
CA ALA A 132 -14.75 6.44 -0.11
C ALA A 132 -15.28 7.29 1.05
N TRP A 133 -14.40 7.53 2.01
CA TRP A 133 -14.67 8.41 3.13
C TRP A 133 -14.47 9.83 2.60
N VAL A 134 -15.57 10.50 2.27
CA VAL A 134 -15.61 11.90 1.81
C VAL A 134 -15.87 12.79 3.01
#